data_AF-A0A838EUX9-F1
#
_entry.id   AF-A0A838EUX9-F1
#
_cell.length_a   1.000
_cell.length_b   1.000
_cell.length_c   1.000
_cell.angle_alpha   90.00
_cell.angle_beta   90.00
_cell.angle_gamma   90.00
#
_symmetry.space_group_name_H-M   'P 1'
#
loop_
_entity.id
_entity.type
_entity.pdbx_description
1 polymer ?
#
loop_
_entity_poly.entity_id
_entity_poly.type
_entity_poly.pdbx_seq_one_letter_code
_entity_poly.pdbx_strand_id
1 'polypeptide(L)'
;MLDMLELAYGRYNGGQTVPAGSYLNPRTLCILQSTVDVALPQDGTFCRVDPSGTQTFANIATSLNTLLGTSYTSGSFHACSGGDNISSPGMMTNDA
;
A
#
# COMPACT_ATOMS: atom_id res chain seq x y z
N MET A 1 3.71 2.01 13.07
CA MET A 1 3.30 2.71 11.82
C MET A 1 2.18 1.94 11.12
N LEU A 2 2.33 0.62 10.93
CA LEU A 2 1.28 -0.24 10.38
C LEU A 2 -0.04 -0.14 11.16
N ASP A 3 0.03 -0.22 12.49
CA ASP A 3 -1.16 -0.23 13.35
C ASP A 3 -2.03 1.04 13.20
N MET A 4 -1.41 2.21 12.97
CA MET A 4 -2.14 3.46 12.78
C MET A 4 -2.75 3.58 11.38
N LEU A 5 -2.09 3.02 10.37
CA LEU A 5 -2.66 2.91 9.02
C LEU A 5 -3.84 1.95 8.99
N GLU A 6 -3.70 0.79 9.63
CA GLU A 6 -4.78 -0.20 9.71
C GLU A 6 -5.98 0.35 10.49
N LEU A 7 -5.75 1.12 11.56
CA LEU A 7 -6.81 1.81 12.29
C LEU A 7 -7.54 2.86 11.44
N ALA A 8 -6.81 3.67 10.66
CA ALA A 8 -7.38 4.78 9.90
C ALA A 8 -8.02 4.35 8.56
N TYR A 9 -7.39 3.40 7.85
CA TYR A 9 -7.74 3.05 6.47
C TYR A 9 -8.24 1.61 6.30
N GLY A 10 -8.20 0.80 7.38
CA GLY A 10 -8.50 -0.62 7.31
C GLY A 10 -7.38 -1.42 6.64
N ARG A 11 -7.50 -2.74 6.77
CA ARG A 11 -6.51 -3.72 6.31
C ARG A 11 -7.10 -4.65 5.26
N TYR A 12 -6.33 -4.89 4.20
CA TYR A 12 -6.62 -5.88 3.17
C TYR A 12 -5.43 -6.83 3.04
N ASN A 13 -5.70 -8.13 2.91
CA ASN A 13 -4.63 -9.12 2.69
C ASN A 13 -4.29 -9.20 1.20
N GLY A 14 -3.02 -9.47 0.88
CA GLY A 14 -2.60 -9.75 -0.48
C GLY A 14 -3.39 -10.90 -1.11
N GLY A 15 -3.68 -10.79 -2.40
CA GLY A 15 -4.55 -11.74 -3.12
C GLY A 15 -6.05 -11.57 -2.88
N GLN A 16 -6.47 -10.73 -1.92
CA GLN A 16 -7.89 -10.42 -1.74
C GLN A 16 -8.40 -9.55 -2.90
N THR A 17 -9.63 -9.81 -3.37
CA THR A 17 -10.34 -8.88 -4.26
C THR A 17 -10.86 -7.70 -3.46
N VAL A 18 -10.53 -6.50 -3.90
CA VAL A 18 -10.86 -5.24 -3.25
C VAL A 18 -11.56 -4.30 -4.23
N PRO A 19 -12.42 -3.37 -3.74
CA PRO A 19 -13.11 -2.44 -4.62
C PRO A 19 -12.14 -1.45 -5.29
N ALA A 20 -12.64 -0.66 -6.23
CA ALA A 20 -11.88 0.47 -6.80
C ALA A 20 -11.23 1.34 -5.70
N GLY A 21 -10.00 1.80 -5.91
CA GLY A 21 -9.29 2.63 -4.94
C GLY A 21 -7.78 2.65 -5.13
N SER A 22 -7.11 3.35 -4.21
CA SER A 22 -5.66 3.41 -4.08
C SER A 22 -5.23 2.65 -2.82
N TYR A 23 -4.37 1.67 -3.00
CA TYR A 23 -3.95 0.74 -1.96
C TYR A 23 -2.44 0.82 -1.78
N LEU A 24 -2.01 1.20 -0.57
CA LEU A 24 -0.62 1.23 -0.16
C LEU A 24 -0.24 -0.10 0.45
N ASN A 25 0.86 -0.70 -0.02
CA ASN A 25 1.60 -1.68 0.75
C ASN A 25 2.66 -0.93 1.60
N PRO A 26 2.47 -0.79 2.92
CA PRO A 26 3.40 -0.03 3.76
C PRO A 26 4.77 -0.72 3.97
N ARG A 27 4.93 -1.99 3.56
CA ARG A 27 6.23 -2.69 3.57
C ARG A 27 7.09 -2.26 2.39
N THR A 28 6.51 -2.24 1.20
CA THR A 28 7.25 -1.97 -0.06
C THR A 28 7.09 -0.54 -0.55
N LEU A 29 6.11 0.21 -0.01
CA LEU A 29 5.67 1.51 -0.50
C LEU A 29 5.12 1.49 -1.93
N CYS A 30 4.73 0.31 -2.43
CA CYS A 30 4.01 0.24 -3.70
C CYS A 30 2.57 0.72 -3.52
N ILE A 31 2.06 1.43 -4.53
CA ILE A 31 0.67 1.85 -4.63
C ILE A 31 0.02 1.11 -5.79
N LEU A 32 -1.03 0.35 -5.51
CA LEU A 32 -1.94 -0.18 -6.51
C LEU A 32 -3.10 0.78 -6.65
N GLN A 33 -3.43 1.20 -7.87
CA GLN A 33 -4.59 2.04 -8.13
C GLN A 33 -5.45 1.40 -9.20
N SER A 34 -6.75 1.29 -8.93
CA SER A 34 -7.71 0.72 -9.86
C SER A 34 -9.04 1.44 -9.78
N THR A 35 -9.64 1.73 -10.93
CA THR A 35 -10.99 2.30 -11.04
C THR A 35 -12.09 1.22 -11.03
N VAL A 36 -11.70 -0.05 -10.95
CA VAL A 36 -12.58 -1.22 -10.85
C VAL A 36 -12.09 -2.15 -9.74
N ASP A 37 -12.94 -3.10 -9.36
CA ASP A 37 -12.56 -4.14 -8.40
C ASP A 37 -11.41 -4.98 -8.96
N VAL A 38 -10.40 -5.24 -8.12
CA VAL A 38 -9.16 -5.91 -8.53
C VAL A 38 -8.62 -6.79 -7.42
N ALA A 39 -7.94 -7.88 -7.79
CA ALA A 39 -7.17 -8.66 -6.83
C ALA A 39 -5.88 -7.91 -6.46
N LEU A 40 -5.63 -7.75 -5.16
CA LEU A 40 -4.37 -7.21 -4.67
C LEU A 40 -3.20 -8.12 -5.04
N PRO A 41 -1.99 -7.57 -5.28
CA PRO A 41 -0.76 -8.37 -5.29
C PRO A 41 -0.68 -9.25 -4.05
N GLN A 42 -0.09 -10.43 -4.19
CA GLN A 42 -0.01 -11.42 -3.13
C GLN A 42 1.01 -11.06 -2.04
N ASP A 43 1.76 -9.97 -2.23
CA ASP A 43 2.71 -9.48 -1.23
C ASP A 43 2.02 -8.78 -0.07
N GLY A 44 1.89 -9.51 1.03
CA GLY A 44 1.71 -8.93 2.34
C GLY A 44 0.33 -8.30 2.56
N THR A 45 0.33 -7.05 3.00
CA THR A 45 -0.84 -6.35 3.53
C THR A 45 -0.94 -4.98 2.90
N PHE A 46 -2.15 -4.59 2.55
CA PHE A 46 -2.46 -3.32 1.92
C PHE A 46 -3.44 -2.51 2.77
N CYS A 47 -3.33 -1.19 2.70
CA CYS A 47 -4.24 -0.22 3.30
C CYS A 47 -4.88 0.61 2.19
N ARG A 48 -6.20 0.79 2.21
CA ARG A 48 -6.90 1.63 1.21
C ARG A 48 -6.76 3.10 1.60
N VAL A 49 -5.70 3.74 1.14
CA VAL A 49 -5.35 5.12 1.49
C VAL A 49 -6.24 6.16 0.80
N ASP A 50 -6.92 5.78 -0.28
CA ASP A 50 -7.91 6.63 -0.94
C ASP A 50 -8.97 5.78 -1.67
N PRO A 51 -10.27 6.17 -1.65
CA PRO A 51 -11.29 5.46 -2.40
C PRO A 51 -11.23 5.65 -3.92
N SER A 52 -10.53 6.68 -4.40
CA SER A 52 -10.28 6.93 -5.83
C SER A 52 -9.16 6.04 -6.37
N GLY A 53 -9.38 5.48 -7.56
CA GLY A 53 -8.42 4.69 -8.31
C GLY A 53 -7.42 5.49 -9.15
N THR A 54 -7.42 6.83 -9.04
CA THR A 54 -6.60 7.71 -9.90
C THR A 54 -5.89 8.80 -9.11
N GLN A 55 -5.61 8.57 -7.83
CA GLN A 55 -4.96 9.56 -6.99
C GLN A 55 -3.49 9.80 -7.37
N THR A 56 -2.97 11.01 -7.15
CA THR A 56 -1.54 11.27 -7.36
C THR A 56 -0.72 10.81 -6.14
N PHE A 57 0.52 10.35 -6.37
CA PHE A 57 1.41 9.97 -5.27
C PHE A 57 1.74 11.14 -4.35
N ALA A 58 1.78 12.37 -4.87
CA ALA A 58 2.00 13.56 -4.05
C ALA A 58 0.88 13.76 -3.01
N ASN A 59 -0.39 13.64 -3.42
CA ASN A 59 -1.52 13.78 -2.52
C ASN A 59 -1.62 12.61 -1.52
N ILE A 60 -1.28 11.39 -1.96
CA ILE A 60 -1.17 10.24 -1.06
C ILE A 60 -0.10 10.53 0.00
N ALA A 61 1.07 11.05 -0.40
CA ALA A 61 2.13 11.48 0.51
C ALA A 61 1.62 12.51 1.52
N THR A 62 0.90 13.55 1.07
CA THR A 62 0.31 14.57 1.94
C THR A 62 -0.62 13.96 2.99
N SER A 63 -1.49 13.04 2.57
CA SER A 63 -2.44 12.38 3.47
C SER A 63 -1.75 11.50 4.50
N LEU A 64 -0.74 10.73 4.06
CA LEU A 64 0.06 9.87 4.92
C LEU A 64 0.91 10.68 5.90
N ASN A 65 1.55 11.77 5.46
CA ASN A 65 2.33 12.64 6.32
C ASN A 65 1.47 13.32 7.38
N THR A 66 0.26 13.74 7.01
CA THR A 66 -0.72 14.31 7.96
C THR A 66 -1.11 13.31 9.04
N LEU A 67 -1.35 12.05 8.65
CA LEU A 67 -1.73 11.00 9.59
C LEU A 67 -0.55 10.53 10.45
N LEU A 68 0.58 10.24 9.81
CA LEU A 68 1.71 9.51 10.40
C LEU A 68 2.82 10.41 10.95
N GLY A 69 2.80 11.71 10.67
CA GLY A 69 3.91 12.62 10.98
C GLY A 69 5.18 12.33 10.18
N THR A 70 5.05 11.70 9.01
CA THR A 70 6.16 11.34 8.12
C THR A 70 6.52 12.47 7.14
N SER A 71 7.59 12.27 6.36
CA SER A 71 8.05 13.21 5.33
C SER A 71 8.11 12.56 3.94
N TYR A 72 7.14 11.71 3.62
CA TYR A 72 7.05 11.09 2.30
C TYR A 72 6.87 12.14 1.21
N THR A 73 7.43 11.84 0.04
CA THR A 73 7.22 12.60 -1.20
C THR A 73 6.65 11.67 -2.26
N SER A 74 6.28 12.21 -3.43
CA SER A 74 5.86 11.36 -4.55
C SER A 74 6.93 10.33 -4.95
N GLY A 75 8.22 10.66 -4.80
CA GLY A 75 9.33 9.75 -5.08
C GLY A 75 9.57 8.68 -4.02
N SER A 76 8.83 8.71 -2.90
CA SER A 76 8.86 7.65 -1.89
C SER A 76 8.03 6.43 -2.30
N PHE A 77 7.20 6.56 -3.33
CA PHE A 77 6.27 5.52 -3.78
C PHE A 77 6.55 5.11 -5.23
N HIS A 78 6.12 3.90 -5.57
CA HIS A 78 6.09 3.41 -6.94
C HIS A 78 4.77 2.69 -7.23
N ALA A 79 4.41 2.55 -8.49
CA ALA A 79 3.26 1.74 -8.88
C ALA A 79 3.59 0.26 -8.67
N CYS A 80 2.68 -0.52 -8.10
CA CYS A 80 2.92 -1.95 -7.90
C CYS A 80 3.17 -2.65 -9.24
N SER A 81 4.15 -3.55 -9.24
CA SER A 81 4.67 -4.28 -10.39
C SER A 81 4.80 -5.77 -10.06
N GLY A 82 5.14 -6.61 -11.05
CA GLY A 82 5.34 -8.05 -10.83
C GLY A 82 6.42 -8.39 -9.79
N GLY A 83 7.41 -7.50 -9.59
CA GLY A 83 8.41 -7.63 -8.53
C GLY A 83 7.84 -7.42 -7.13
N ASP A 84 6.74 -6.68 -7.02
CA ASP A 84 5.99 -6.51 -5.77
C ASP A 84 4.99 -7.67 -5.54
N ASN A 85 4.93 -8.65 -6.44
CA ASN A 85 4.10 -9.85 -6.28
C ASN A 85 4.92 -11.06 -5.78
N ILE A 86 6.15 -10.83 -5.32
CA ILE A 86 6.96 -11.90 -4.74
C ILE A 86 6.31 -12.25 -3.40
N SER A 87 5.64 -13.40 -3.35
CA SER A 87 5.41 -14.09 -2.09
C SER A 87 6.77 -14.22 -1.43
N SER A 88 7.05 -13.43 -0.39
CA SER A 88 8.18 -13.69 0.49
C SER A 88 7.64 -14.52 1.65
N PRO A 89 7.51 -15.86 1.51
CA PRO A 89 7.41 -16.71 2.68
C PRO A 89 8.71 -16.53 3.44
N GLY A 90 8.60 -15.90 4.62
CA GLY A 90 9.66 -15.56 5.56
C GLY A 90 11.08 -15.98 5.16
N MET A 91 11.77 -15.13 4.40
CA MET A 91 13.23 -15.12 4.47
C MET A 91 13.59 -14.48 5.81
N MET A 92 13.65 -15.31 6.86
CA MET A 92 14.34 -15.03 8.13
C MET A 92 15.84 -14.80 7.86
N THR A 93 16.19 -13.74 7.13
CA THR A 93 17.59 -13.42 6.82
C THR A 93 18.05 -12.14 7.50
N ASN A 94 17.19 -11.52 8.33
CA ASN A 94 17.58 -10.34 9.12
C ASN A 94 17.12 -10.42 10.57
N ASP A 95 17.24 -11.60 11.16
CA ASP A 95 17.25 -11.79 12.62
C ASP A 95 18.51 -12.61 12.99
N ALA A 96 19.67 -11.98 12.81
CA ALA A 96 20.97 -12.32 13.41
C ALA A 96 21.98 -11.19 13.15
#